data_AF-A0A951Z7L2-F1
#
_entry.id   AF-A0A951Z7L2-F1
#
_cell.length_a   1.000
_cell.length_b   1.000
_cell.length_c   1.000
_cell.angle_alpha   90.00
_cell.angle_beta   90.00
_cell.angle_gamma   90.00
#
_symmetry.space_group_name_H-M   'P 1'
#
loop_
_entity.id
_entity.type
_entity.pdbx_description
1 polymer ?
#
loop_
_entity_poly.entity_id
_entity_poly.type
_entity_poly.pdbx_seq_one_letter_code
_entity_poly.pdbx_strand_id
1 'polypeptide(L)'
;MHRIERTFAGRRFVLETGRMAKQAAGSALVQFGDTMVLAAVTVSDKKSTLPFFPLTVEYREKTYAAGKIPGGFIKREGRPRDEEILSARIIDRSIRPLFPEGFQNEVQ
;
A
#
# COMPACT_ATOMS: atom_id res chain seq x y z
N MET A 1 -15.67 -12.71 -2.01
CA MET A 1 -14.21 -12.84 -2.17
C MET A 1 -13.94 -12.99 -3.65
N HIS A 2 -13.11 -12.13 -4.23
CA HIS A 2 -12.83 -12.13 -5.67
C HIS A 2 -11.33 -12.33 -5.89
N ARG A 3 -10.97 -13.24 -6.79
CA ARG A 3 -9.59 -13.55 -7.16
C ARG A 3 -9.48 -13.59 -8.67
N ILE A 4 -8.57 -12.80 -9.22
CA ILE A 4 -8.26 -12.75 -10.65
C ILE A 4 -6.82 -13.21 -10.82
N GLU A 5 -6.59 -14.13 -11.73
CA GLU A 5 -5.27 -14.68 -12.05
C GLU A 5 -5.02 -14.57 -13.55
N ARG A 6 -3.84 -14.06 -13.91
CA ARG A 6 -3.37 -13.96 -15.31
C ARG A 6 -1.87 -14.17 -15.39
N THR A 7 -1.39 -14.58 -16.56
CA THR A 7 0.03 -14.54 -16.87
C THR A 7 0.38 -13.15 -17.40
N PHE A 8 1.37 -12.49 -16.78
CA PHE A 8 1.87 -11.18 -17.19
C PHE A 8 3.40 -11.21 -17.22
N ALA A 9 4.00 -10.79 -18.34
CA ALA A 9 5.45 -10.80 -18.55
C ALA A 9 6.12 -12.14 -18.16
N GLY A 10 5.50 -13.26 -18.57
CA GLY A 10 5.99 -14.62 -18.30
C GLY A 10 5.87 -15.11 -16.85
N ARG A 11 5.24 -14.34 -15.96
CA ARG A 11 5.04 -14.68 -14.54
C ARG A 11 3.56 -14.66 -14.17
N ARG A 12 3.21 -15.44 -13.14
CA ARG A 12 1.85 -15.45 -12.58
C ARG A 12 1.58 -14.12 -11.88
N PHE A 13 0.49 -13.46 -12.26
CA PHE A 13 -0.02 -12.25 -11.63
C PHE A 13 -1.40 -12.54 -11.03
N VAL A 14 -1.56 -12.30 -9.73
CA VAL A 14 -2.81 -12.56 -8.99
C VAL A 14 -3.22 -11.30 -8.24
N LEU A 15 -4.50 -10.98 -8.33
CA LEU A 15 -5.16 -9.95 -7.53
C LEU A 15 -6.28 -10.60 -6.73
N GLU A 16 -6.25 -10.44 -5.42
CA GLU A 16 -7.27 -10.98 -4.51
C GLU A 16 -7.84 -9.89 -3.60
N THR A 17 -9.17 -9.80 -3.50
CA THR A 17 -9.87 -8.84 -2.64
C THR A 17 -11.00 -9.49 -1.84
N GLY A 18 -11.31 -8.90 -0.68
CA GLY A 18 -12.37 -9.34 0.22
C GLY A 18 -12.00 -10.47 1.17
N ARG A 19 -10.72 -10.91 1.20
CA ARG A 19 -10.21 -11.86 2.20
C ARG A 19 -9.64 -11.16 3.44
N MET A 20 -8.79 -10.15 3.24
CA MET A 20 -8.05 -9.44 4.29
C MET A 20 -8.47 -7.96 4.38
N ALA A 21 -8.21 -7.32 5.53
CA ALA A 21 -8.45 -5.90 5.76
C ALA A 21 -9.87 -5.42 5.37
N LYS A 22 -10.89 -6.21 5.71
CA LYS A 22 -12.29 -5.99 5.30
C LYS A 22 -12.93 -4.70 5.82
N GLN A 23 -12.33 -4.08 6.83
CA GLN A 23 -12.80 -2.81 7.40
C GLN A 23 -12.19 -1.58 6.72
N ALA A 24 -11.16 -1.77 5.88
CA ALA A 24 -10.65 -0.70 5.03
C ALA A 24 -11.69 -0.33 3.96
N ALA A 25 -11.63 0.89 3.43
CA ALA A 25 -12.49 1.30 2.32
C ALA A 25 -12.23 0.46 1.07
N GLY A 26 -10.99 0.02 0.87
CA GLY A 26 -10.62 -0.98 -0.12
C GLY A 26 -9.35 -1.73 0.28
N SER A 27 -9.22 -2.99 -0.13
CA SER A 27 -8.00 -3.76 0.04
C SER A 27 -7.77 -4.76 -1.09
N ALA A 28 -6.52 -4.99 -1.44
CA ALA A 28 -6.09 -5.96 -2.43
C ALA A 28 -4.76 -6.62 -2.03
N LEU A 29 -4.74 -7.94 -2.02
CA LEU A 29 -3.51 -8.73 -1.99
C LEU A 29 -3.06 -8.95 -3.44
N VAL A 30 -1.91 -8.41 -3.79
CA VAL A 30 -1.31 -8.51 -5.13
C VAL A 30 -0.13 -9.46 -5.06
N GLN A 31 -0.10 -10.45 -5.94
CA GLN A 31 1.01 -11.39 -6.09
C GLN A 31 1.56 -11.33 -7.51
N PHE A 32 2.89 -11.24 -7.63
CA PHE A 32 3.58 -11.34 -8.91
C PHE A 32 4.76 -12.30 -8.79
N GLY A 33 4.63 -13.48 -9.41
CA GLY A 33 5.50 -14.62 -9.12
C GLY A 33 5.40 -15.00 -7.64
N ASP A 34 6.53 -14.96 -6.95
CA ASP A 34 6.63 -15.32 -5.52
C ASP A 34 6.54 -14.09 -4.58
N THR A 35 6.56 -12.87 -5.14
CA THR A 35 6.45 -11.63 -4.36
C THR A 35 4.99 -11.27 -4.13
N MET A 36 4.65 -10.89 -2.89
CA MET A 36 3.31 -10.47 -2.49
C MET A 36 3.33 -9.13 -1.76
N VAL A 37 2.31 -8.31 -2.01
CA VAL A 37 2.06 -7.04 -1.30
C VAL A 37 0.59 -6.95 -0.94
N LEU A 38 0.28 -6.55 0.29
CA LEU A 38 -1.07 -6.17 0.69
C LEU A 38 -1.18 -4.65 0.63
N ALA A 39 -2.06 -4.15 -0.24
CA ALA A 39 -2.44 -2.74 -0.28
C ALA A 39 -3.82 -2.56 0.35
N ALA A 40 -3.97 -1.55 1.18
CA ALA A 40 -5.24 -1.15 1.78
C ALA A 40 -5.37 0.38 1.71
N VAL A 41 -6.60 0.85 1.54
CA VAL A 41 -6.92 2.28 1.48
C VAL A 41 -8.04 2.57 2.47
N THR A 42 -7.90 3.69 3.17
CA THR A 42 -8.93 4.26 4.04
C THR A 42 -9.19 5.70 3.64
N VAL A 43 -10.44 6.12 3.78
CA VAL A 43 -10.87 7.49 3.47
C VAL A 43 -11.74 7.97 4.60
N SER A 44 -11.50 9.18 5.10
CA SER A 44 -12.37 9.80 6.08
C SER A 44 -13.71 10.20 5.45
N ASP A 45 -14.82 9.95 6.14
CA ASP A 45 -16.14 10.43 5.72
C ASP A 45 -16.27 11.97 5.83
N LYS A 46 -15.36 12.61 6.57
CA LYS A 46 -15.35 14.06 6.78
C LYS A 46 -14.29 14.73 5.92
N LYS A 47 -14.66 15.84 5.32
CA LYS A 47 -13.74 16.74 4.65
C LYS A 47 -12.75 17.33 5.67
N SER A 48 -11.47 17.35 5.33
CA SER A 48 -10.44 17.95 6.17
C SER A 48 -10.57 19.47 6.21
N THR A 49 -10.17 20.08 7.33
CA THR A 49 -10.03 21.53 7.47
C THR A 49 -8.69 22.06 6.95
N LEU A 50 -7.80 21.18 6.51
CA LEU A 50 -6.51 21.54 5.97
C LEU A 50 -6.65 22.29 4.63
N PRO A 51 -5.76 23.24 4.34
CA PRO A 51 -5.82 24.03 3.10
C PRO A 51 -5.36 23.24 1.85
N PHE A 52 -5.11 21.93 1.96
CA PHE A 52 -4.61 21.08 0.89
C PHE A 52 -5.21 19.67 0.97
N PHE A 53 -5.02 18.86 -0.08
CA PHE A 53 -5.46 17.47 -0.12
C PHE A 53 -4.58 16.55 0.76
N PRO A 54 -5.10 16.01 1.89
CA PRO A 54 -4.32 15.20 2.81
C PRO A 54 -4.29 13.74 2.35
N LEU A 55 -3.35 13.45 1.45
CA LEU A 55 -2.99 12.09 1.05
C LEU A 55 -1.68 11.68 1.72
N THR A 56 -1.72 10.57 2.43
CA THR A 56 -0.56 9.90 3.02
C THR A 56 -0.37 8.54 2.35
N VAL A 57 0.87 8.22 1.96
CA VAL A 57 1.20 6.88 1.43
C VAL A 57 2.29 6.29 2.31
N GLU A 58 2.02 5.13 2.90
CA GLU A 58 2.99 4.36 3.65
C GLU A 58 3.32 3.06 2.91
N TYR A 59 4.60 2.87 2.58
CA TYR A 59 5.12 1.61 2.07
C TYR A 59 6.07 1.01 3.10
N ARG A 60 5.85 -0.26 3.45
CA ARG A 60 6.62 -0.96 4.48
C ARG A 60 7.04 -2.34 4.03
N GLU A 61 8.32 -2.61 4.17
CA GLU A 61 8.89 -3.93 3.95
C GLU A 61 9.08 -4.66 5.27
N LYS A 62 8.61 -5.91 5.31
CA LYS A 62 8.76 -6.76 6.48
C LYS A 62 9.88 -7.75 6.24
N THR A 63 10.80 -7.90 7.20
CA THR A 63 11.97 -8.76 6.99
C THR A 63 11.58 -10.23 6.85
N TYR A 64 10.44 -10.63 7.43
CA TYR A 64 9.88 -11.96 7.27
C TYR A 64 9.52 -12.28 5.81
N ALA A 65 9.27 -11.27 4.96
CA ALA A 65 8.99 -11.48 3.54
C ALA A 65 10.18 -12.10 2.81
N ALA A 66 11.40 -11.90 3.33
CA ALA A 66 12.62 -12.54 2.84
C ALA A 66 13.11 -13.67 3.77
N GLY A 67 12.29 -14.13 4.73
CA GLY A 67 12.67 -15.16 5.71
C GLY A 67 13.76 -14.72 6.69
N LYS A 68 13.91 -13.42 6.96
CA LYS A 68 14.97 -12.87 7.82
C LYS A 68 14.41 -12.25 9.10
N ILE A 69 15.19 -12.32 10.18
CA ILE A 69 14.94 -11.58 11.43
C ILE A 69 15.60 -10.19 11.33
N PRO A 70 14.97 -9.11 11.81
CA PRO A 70 15.58 -7.77 11.77
C PRO A 70 16.94 -7.73 12.51
N GLY A 71 17.96 -7.16 11.87
CA GLY A 71 19.36 -7.19 12.34
C GLY A 71 19.73 -6.28 13.52
N GLY A 72 18.80 -5.50 14.07
CA GLY A 72 19.07 -4.54 15.17
C GLY A 72 18.91 -5.11 16.58
N PHE A 73 19.20 -4.31 17.61
CA PHE A 73 19.01 -4.69 19.03
C PHE A 73 17.55 -5.00 19.36
N ILE A 74 16.62 -4.19 18.86
CA ILE A 74 15.17 -4.29 19.11
C ILE A 74 14.52 -5.45 18.32
N LYS A 75 15.24 -6.07 17.36
CA LYS A 75 14.75 -7.18 16.52
C LYS A 75 13.37 -6.94 15.86
N ARG A 76 13.05 -5.67 15.55
CA ARG A 76 11.80 -5.23 14.93
C ARG A 76 12.07 -4.18 13.85
N GLU A 77 11.20 -4.09 12.83
CA GLU A 77 11.28 -2.99 11.86
C GLU A 77 11.00 -1.65 12.54
N GLY A 78 11.96 -0.73 12.41
CA GLY A 78 11.93 0.61 13.01
C GLY A 78 11.45 1.66 12.02
N ARG A 79 12.14 2.80 11.96
CA ARG A 79 11.83 3.86 10.99
C ARG A 79 11.92 3.35 9.54
N PRO A 80 11.13 3.91 8.61
CA PRO A 80 11.27 3.62 7.19
C PRO A 80 12.69 3.86 6.68
N ARG A 81 13.18 2.93 5.85
CA ARG A 81 14.44 3.05 5.12
C ARG A 81 14.27 3.93 3.89
N ASP A 82 15.38 4.36 3.30
CA ASP A 82 15.37 5.20 2.10
C ASP A 82 14.60 4.54 0.95
N GLU A 83 14.77 3.23 0.72
CA GLU A 83 14.01 2.49 -0.31
C GLU A 83 12.50 2.48 -0.04
N GLU A 84 12.09 2.37 1.23
CA GLU A 84 10.68 2.40 1.61
C GLU A 84 10.08 3.79 1.36
N ILE A 85 10.83 4.85 1.71
CA ILE A 85 10.44 6.24 1.50
C ILE A 85 10.34 6.55 0.00
N LEU A 86 11.33 6.13 -0.79
CA LEU A 86 11.34 6.34 -2.24
C LEU A 86 10.18 5.61 -2.91
N SER A 87 9.89 4.38 -2.51
CA SER A 87 8.76 3.60 -3.02
C SER A 87 7.42 4.25 -2.69
N ALA A 88 7.24 4.71 -1.44
CA ALA A 88 6.05 5.47 -1.04
C ALA A 88 5.86 6.74 -1.88
N ARG A 89 6.94 7.49 -2.15
CA ARG A 89 6.89 8.70 -2.98
C ARG A 89 6.55 8.42 -4.45
N ILE A 90 7.01 7.29 -5.00
CA ILE A 90 6.67 6.89 -6.38
C ILE A 90 5.17 6.60 -6.48
N ILE A 91 4.62 5.87 -5.51
CA ILE A 91 3.18 5.59 -5.45
C ILE A 91 2.40 6.89 -5.32
N ASP A 92 2.74 7.74 -4.35
CA ASP A 92 2.08 9.02 -4.10
C ASP A 92 2.02 9.91 -5.35
N ARG A 93 3.17 10.11 -6.01
CA ARG A 93 3.26 10.95 -7.23
C ARG A 93 2.42 10.41 -8.37
N SER A 94 2.23 9.10 -8.46
CA SER A 94 1.47 8.46 -9.54
C SER A 94 -0.04 8.61 -9.35
N ILE A 95 -0.52 8.62 -8.11
CA ILE A 95 -1.96 8.64 -7.80
C ILE A 95 -2.50 10.01 -7.42
N ARG A 96 -1.67 10.89 -6.81
CA ARG A 96 -2.09 12.21 -6.33
C ARG A 96 -2.80 13.07 -7.38
N PRO A 97 -2.36 13.16 -8.66
CA PRO A 97 -3.06 13.96 -9.66
C PRO A 97 -4.35 13.32 -10.18
N LEU A 98 -4.64 12.06 -9.82
CA LEU A 98 -5.84 11.34 -10.27
C LEU A 98 -7.07 11.65 -9.41
N PHE A 99 -6.89 12.31 -8.26
CA PHE A 99 -8.01 12.71 -7.40
C PHE A 99 -8.74 13.93 -7.99
N PRO A 100 -10.08 13.98 -7.90
CA PRO A 100 -10.84 15.14 -8.37
C PRO A 100 -10.41 16.44 -7.71
N GLU A 101 -10.50 17.55 -8.44
CA GLU A 101 -10.24 18.88 -7.90
C GLU A 101 -11.17 19.19 -6.72
N GLY A 102 -10.62 19.75 -5.64
CA GLY A 102 -11.37 20.09 -4.42
C GLY A 102 -11.66 18.91 -3.47
N PHE A 103 -11.21 17.68 -3.80
CA PHE A 103 -11.25 16.54 -2.88
C PHE A 103 -10.28 16.77 -1.71
N GLN A 104 -10.81 16.79 -0.48
CA GLN A 104 -10.04 17.10 0.74
C GLN A 104 -10.35 16.14 1.89
N ASN A 105 -10.95 15.00 1.60
CA ASN A 105 -11.08 13.95 2.61
C ASN A 105 -9.69 13.34 2.84
N GLU A 106 -9.37 13.03 4.08
CA GLU A 106 -8.10 12.39 4.42
C GLU A 106 -8.06 10.97 3.83
N VAL A 107 -6.97 10.66 3.13
CA VAL A 107 -6.73 9.36 2.48
C VAL A 107 -5.39 8.80 2.95
N GLN A 108 -5.41 7.52 3.33
CA GLN A 108 -4.22 6.72 3.63
C GLN A 108 -4.28 5.39 2.90
#